data_AF-A0A956WYZ1-F1
#
_entry.id   AF-A0A956WYZ1-F1
#
_cell.length_a   1.000
_cell.length_b   1.000
_cell.length_c   1.000
_cell.angle_alpha   90.00
_cell.angle_beta   90.00
_cell.angle_gamma   90.00
#
_symmetry.space_group_name_H-M   'P 1'
#
loop_
_entity.id
_entity.type
_entity.pdbx_description
1 polymer ?
#
loop_
_entity_poly.entity_id
_entity_poly.type
_entity_poly.pdbx_seq_one_letter_code
_entity_poly.pdbx_strand_id
1 'polypeptide(L)'
;MRFFKVLALTLVASLLLSACGAATAPTVSEQTDDGQRFLISLPRMVVDIDDAGQASIGGLSVDAVNNLMPGMQLPDLAVNPFYVDWMRNTNIQHLELVSGDDGVFVFINGEPLPYLGWDGEALSNLAIVTGLTGLPYGQLITKLVPIVQRTGLDFAVKFPMQAGATEIPLRDPSVPVEAPEMAEEQPATFITRIDVKYDENGVPTMAGISSRDLAEAAGLYLPVELTPETLAQIKAAGVNEMRLVTGNNGVFVTVNGQPLPHIAWNDAILGNTADMYGQINPDSPYIALAKLFLPELDNLDIDLRLLFPQ
;
A
#
# COMPACT_ATOMS: atom_id res chain seq x y z
N MET A 1 -33.93 -30.51 12.57
CA MET A 1 -33.51 -29.09 12.53
C MET A 1 -32.28 -28.78 13.40
N ARG A 2 -32.21 -29.17 14.69
CA ARG A 2 -31.02 -28.90 15.53
C ARG A 2 -29.75 -29.63 15.06
N PHE A 3 -29.87 -30.90 14.67
CA PHE A 3 -28.74 -31.69 14.15
C PHE A 3 -28.14 -31.10 12.86
N PHE A 4 -28.98 -30.63 11.94
CA PHE A 4 -28.53 -30.01 10.68
C PHE A 4 -27.84 -28.66 10.91
N LYS A 5 -28.28 -27.88 11.90
CA LYS A 5 -27.62 -26.63 12.31
C LYS A 5 -26.26 -26.89 12.95
N VAL A 6 -26.15 -27.90 13.81
CA VAL A 6 -24.87 -28.30 14.41
C VAL A 6 -23.93 -28.82 13.34
N LEU A 7 -24.39 -29.69 12.45
CA LEU A 7 -23.57 -30.23 11.35
C LEU A 7 -23.09 -29.12 10.41
N ALA A 8 -23.94 -28.16 10.04
CA ALA A 8 -23.55 -27.02 9.21
C ALA A 8 -22.53 -26.12 9.93
N LEU A 9 -22.70 -25.90 11.23
CA LEU A 9 -21.79 -25.07 12.03
C LEU A 9 -20.43 -25.76 12.25
N THR A 10 -20.43 -27.09 12.43
CA THR A 10 -19.21 -27.90 12.49
C THR A 10 -18.52 -27.95 11.13
N LEU A 11 -19.28 -28.07 10.03
CA LEU A 11 -18.73 -28.06 8.67
C LEU A 11 -18.09 -26.70 8.34
N VAL A 12 -18.78 -25.60 8.65
CA VAL A 12 -18.23 -24.24 8.49
C VAL A 12 -17.01 -24.04 9.39
N ALA A 13 -17.06 -24.46 10.66
CA ALA A 13 -15.89 -24.39 11.53
C ALA A 13 -14.71 -25.22 11.01
N SER A 14 -14.95 -26.43 10.50
CA SER A 14 -13.89 -27.26 9.91
C SER A 14 -13.35 -26.68 8.59
N LEU A 15 -14.22 -26.08 7.77
CA LEU A 15 -13.81 -25.44 6.51
C LEU A 15 -12.99 -24.18 6.79
N LEU A 16 -13.41 -23.38 7.78
CA LEU A 16 -12.67 -22.22 8.27
C LEU A 16 -11.30 -22.67 8.81
N LEU A 17 -11.25 -23.72 9.63
CA LEU A 17 -9.97 -24.24 10.16
C LEU A 17 -9.04 -24.83 9.09
N SER A 18 -9.56 -25.31 7.95
CA SER A 18 -8.74 -25.83 6.84
C SER A 18 -8.40 -24.79 5.77
N ALA A 19 -9.19 -23.74 5.62
CA ALA A 19 -8.99 -22.67 4.65
C ALA A 19 -8.20 -21.47 5.22
N CYS A 20 -8.07 -21.43 6.54
CA CYS A 20 -7.25 -20.47 7.25
C CYS A 20 -5.79 -20.93 7.23
N GLY A 21 -4.90 -20.14 6.61
CA GLY A 21 -3.46 -20.36 6.72
C GLY A 21 -3.00 -20.32 8.19
N ALA A 22 -1.74 -20.72 8.44
CA ALA A 22 -1.18 -20.60 9.79
C ALA A 22 -1.37 -19.17 10.32
N ALA A 23 -1.70 -19.10 11.61
CA ALA A 23 -1.97 -17.87 12.36
C ALA A 23 -0.81 -16.87 12.23
N THR A 24 -1.11 -15.62 11.88
CA THR A 24 -0.09 -14.54 11.79
C THR A 24 0.40 -14.20 13.19
N ALA A 25 1.71 -14.25 13.42
CA ALA A 25 2.29 -13.88 14.70
C ALA A 25 2.24 -12.35 14.90
N PRO A 26 1.57 -11.82 15.95
CA PRO A 26 1.54 -10.40 16.22
C PRO A 26 2.87 -9.91 16.80
N THR A 27 3.22 -8.66 16.51
CA THR A 27 4.49 -8.02 16.87
C THR A 27 4.46 -7.37 18.29
N VAL A 28 3.29 -6.95 18.82
CA VAL A 28 3.13 -6.58 20.25
C VAL A 28 2.23 -7.56 21.03
N SER A 29 2.60 -7.79 22.29
CA SER A 29 1.75 -8.47 23.28
C SER A 29 0.97 -7.46 24.12
N GLU A 30 -0.24 -7.08 23.69
CA GLU A 30 -1.15 -6.36 24.58
C GLU A 30 -1.62 -7.29 25.71
N GLN A 31 -1.34 -6.88 26.95
CA GLN A 31 -1.83 -7.51 28.17
C GLN A 31 -3.09 -6.78 28.62
N THR A 32 -4.14 -7.52 28.97
CA THR A 32 -5.31 -6.95 29.66
C THR A 32 -4.92 -6.42 31.03
N ASP A 33 -5.80 -5.64 31.68
CA ASP A 33 -5.62 -5.15 33.06
C ASP A 33 -5.36 -6.28 34.09
N ASP A 34 -5.70 -7.53 33.74
CA ASP A 34 -5.45 -8.75 34.54
C ASP A 34 -4.16 -9.51 34.11
N GLY A 35 -3.34 -8.94 33.23
CA GLY A 35 -2.11 -9.54 32.70
C GLY A 35 -2.34 -10.68 31.70
N GLN A 36 -3.57 -10.87 31.21
CA GLN A 36 -3.89 -11.91 30.22
C GLN A 36 -3.68 -11.37 28.80
N ARG A 37 -3.00 -12.15 27.96
CA ARG A 37 -2.82 -11.83 26.54
C ARG A 37 -4.18 -11.88 25.82
N PHE A 38 -4.67 -10.76 25.30
CA PHE A 38 -5.79 -10.76 24.34
C PHE A 38 -5.21 -10.68 22.93
N LEU A 39 -5.01 -11.84 22.31
CA LEU A 39 -4.47 -11.95 20.96
C LEU A 39 -5.54 -12.57 20.07
N ILE A 40 -6.08 -11.78 19.14
CA ILE A 40 -6.79 -12.33 17.98
C ILE A 40 -5.77 -12.41 16.85
N SER A 41 -5.04 -13.52 16.80
CA SER A 41 -4.24 -13.84 15.61
C SER A 41 -5.20 -14.33 14.54
N LEU A 42 -5.48 -13.47 13.56
CA LEU A 42 -6.24 -13.88 12.39
C LEU A 42 -5.34 -14.71 11.47
N PRO A 43 -5.89 -15.75 10.86
CA PRO A 43 -5.16 -16.52 9.86
C PRO A 43 -5.00 -15.71 8.58
N ARG A 44 -3.86 -15.90 7.91
CA ARG A 44 -3.63 -15.34 6.57
C ARG A 44 -4.72 -15.79 5.61
N MET A 45 -5.29 -14.82 4.92
CA MET A 45 -6.27 -15.04 3.86
C MET A 45 -5.54 -15.32 2.55
N VAL A 46 -5.76 -16.51 1.97
CA VAL A 46 -5.21 -16.88 0.66
C VAL A 46 -6.31 -16.79 -0.40
N VAL A 47 -6.07 -15.98 -1.42
CA VAL A 47 -6.94 -15.79 -2.58
C VAL A 47 -6.25 -16.41 -3.79
N ASP A 48 -6.85 -17.44 -4.38
CA ASP A 48 -6.37 -18.04 -5.62
C ASP A 48 -7.10 -17.43 -6.81
N ILE A 49 -6.33 -16.87 -7.76
CA ILE A 49 -6.83 -16.36 -9.04
C ILE A 49 -6.64 -17.44 -10.11
N ASP A 50 -7.73 -17.81 -10.79
CA ASP A 50 -7.67 -18.80 -11.88
C ASP A 50 -7.26 -18.19 -13.23
N ASP A 51 -7.16 -19.03 -14.26
CA ASP A 51 -6.81 -18.61 -15.63
C ASP A 51 -7.80 -17.62 -16.24
N ALA A 52 -9.05 -17.61 -15.79
CA ALA A 52 -10.09 -16.69 -16.23
C ALA A 52 -10.13 -15.40 -15.40
N GLY A 53 -9.26 -15.25 -14.39
CA GLY A 53 -9.24 -14.13 -13.47
C GLY A 53 -10.29 -14.19 -12.39
N GLN A 54 -10.93 -15.33 -12.17
CA GLN A 54 -11.88 -15.51 -11.07
C GLN A 54 -11.13 -15.82 -9.77
N ALA A 55 -11.54 -15.14 -8.71
CA ALA A 55 -10.99 -15.35 -7.38
C ALA A 55 -11.72 -16.46 -6.62
N SER A 56 -10.95 -17.22 -5.84
CA SER A 56 -11.47 -18.18 -4.87
C SER A 56 -10.69 -18.11 -3.55
N ILE A 57 -11.34 -18.46 -2.45
CA ILE A 57 -10.76 -18.47 -1.10
C ILE A 57 -10.98 -19.87 -0.52
N GLY A 58 -9.89 -20.57 -0.21
CA GLY A 58 -9.97 -21.97 0.26
C GLY A 58 -10.68 -22.90 -0.74
N GLY A 59 -10.55 -22.63 -2.05
CA GLY A 59 -11.20 -23.37 -3.12
C GLY A 59 -12.70 -23.07 -3.32
N LEU A 60 -13.27 -22.11 -2.58
CA LEU A 60 -14.64 -21.64 -2.79
C LEU A 60 -14.66 -20.35 -3.61
N SER A 61 -15.60 -20.23 -4.55
CA SER A 61 -15.82 -18.97 -5.26
C SER A 61 -16.25 -17.86 -4.30
N VAL A 62 -15.97 -16.60 -4.64
CA VAL A 62 -16.39 -15.43 -3.84
C VAL A 62 -17.91 -15.44 -3.58
N ASP A 63 -18.73 -15.81 -4.57
CA ASP A 63 -20.18 -15.95 -4.40
C ASP A 63 -20.56 -17.03 -3.39
N ALA A 64 -19.86 -18.17 -3.40
CA ALA A 64 -20.09 -19.22 -2.42
C ALA A 64 -19.72 -18.74 -1.01
N VAL A 65 -18.61 -18.02 -0.87
CA VAL A 65 -18.18 -17.41 0.41
C VAL A 65 -19.21 -16.40 0.91
N ASN A 66 -19.69 -15.51 0.03
CA ASN A 66 -20.73 -14.52 0.35
C ASN A 66 -22.04 -15.17 0.80
N ASN A 67 -22.43 -16.29 0.19
CA ASN A 67 -23.62 -17.05 0.59
C ASN A 67 -23.46 -17.75 1.95
N LEU A 68 -22.24 -18.16 2.32
CA LEU A 68 -21.92 -18.75 3.61
C LEU A 68 -21.81 -17.70 4.73
N MET A 69 -21.40 -16.47 4.38
CA MET A 69 -21.23 -15.35 5.29
C MET A 69 -22.08 -14.14 4.88
N PRO A 70 -23.42 -14.22 5.00
CA PRO A 70 -24.33 -13.16 4.51
C PRO A 70 -24.16 -11.79 5.21
N GLY A 71 -23.46 -11.74 6.34
CA GLY A 71 -23.11 -10.50 7.05
C GLY A 71 -21.78 -9.86 6.63
N MET A 72 -21.00 -10.54 5.78
CA MET A 72 -19.69 -10.09 5.31
C MET A 72 -19.62 -10.32 3.79
N GLN A 73 -20.21 -9.39 3.04
CA GLN A 73 -20.13 -9.41 1.58
C GLN A 73 -18.73 -8.98 1.16
N LEU A 74 -17.97 -9.91 0.62
CA LEU A 74 -16.73 -9.62 -0.06
C LEU A 74 -17.03 -8.86 -1.37
N PRO A 75 -16.19 -7.86 -1.72
CA PRO A 75 -16.29 -7.21 -3.01
C PRO A 75 -16.02 -8.21 -4.14
N ASP A 76 -16.34 -7.82 -5.36
CA ASP A 76 -15.84 -8.55 -6.53
C ASP A 76 -14.31 -8.49 -6.54
N LEU A 77 -13.67 -9.66 -6.51
CA LEU A 77 -12.23 -9.84 -6.51
C LEU A 77 -11.72 -10.33 -7.87
N ALA A 78 -12.55 -10.29 -8.91
CA ALA A 78 -12.13 -10.67 -10.26
C ALA A 78 -10.98 -9.78 -10.75
N VAL A 79 -9.98 -10.43 -11.33
CA VAL A 79 -8.82 -9.80 -11.96
C VAL A 79 -9.04 -9.85 -13.47
N ASN A 80 -8.74 -8.75 -14.16
CA ASN A 80 -8.82 -8.75 -15.63
C ASN A 80 -7.87 -9.83 -16.19
N PRO A 81 -8.31 -10.71 -17.12
CA PRO A 81 -7.48 -11.76 -17.71
C PRO A 81 -6.15 -11.25 -18.29
N PHE A 82 -6.12 -10.02 -18.80
CA PHE A 82 -4.88 -9.37 -19.24
C PHE A 82 -3.81 -9.33 -18.13
N TYR A 83 -4.20 -8.97 -16.90
CA TYR A 83 -3.27 -8.93 -15.78
C TYR A 83 -2.92 -10.33 -15.30
N VAL A 84 -3.83 -11.31 -15.39
CA VAL A 84 -3.52 -12.72 -15.08
C VAL A 84 -2.43 -13.25 -16.02
N ASP A 85 -2.60 -13.04 -17.33
CA ASP A 85 -1.62 -13.42 -18.33
C ASP A 85 -0.30 -12.68 -18.13
N TRP A 86 -0.35 -11.39 -17.80
CA TRP A 86 0.84 -10.60 -17.50
C TRP A 86 1.61 -11.12 -16.29
N MET A 87 0.94 -11.38 -15.16
CA MET A 87 1.55 -11.96 -13.96
C MET A 87 2.16 -13.33 -14.27
N ARG A 88 1.42 -14.19 -15.00
CA ARG A 88 1.94 -15.49 -15.44
C ARG A 88 3.19 -15.36 -16.30
N ASN A 89 3.15 -14.51 -17.33
CA ASN A 89 4.23 -14.37 -18.30
C ASN A 89 5.49 -13.73 -17.69
N THR A 90 5.31 -12.95 -16.63
CA THR A 90 6.41 -12.36 -15.84
C THR A 90 6.81 -13.23 -14.66
N ASN A 91 6.27 -14.46 -14.55
CA ASN A 91 6.52 -15.42 -13.47
C ASN A 91 6.25 -14.84 -12.06
N ILE A 92 5.23 -14.00 -11.94
CA ILE A 92 4.69 -13.51 -10.67
C ILE A 92 3.66 -14.52 -10.21
N GLN A 93 4.00 -15.27 -9.16
CA GLN A 93 3.18 -16.37 -8.64
C GLN A 93 2.35 -15.93 -7.44
N HIS A 94 2.83 -14.97 -6.65
CA HIS A 94 2.04 -14.41 -5.56
C HIS A 94 2.44 -12.99 -5.15
N LEU A 95 1.43 -12.26 -4.67
CA LEU A 95 1.55 -10.99 -3.94
C LEU A 95 1.14 -11.24 -2.50
N GLU A 96 1.93 -10.80 -1.52
CA GLU A 96 1.56 -10.85 -0.11
C GLU A 96 1.51 -9.45 0.48
N LEU A 97 0.43 -9.16 1.22
CA LEU A 97 0.31 -7.99 2.08
C LEU A 97 0.37 -8.50 3.51
N VAL A 98 1.37 -8.05 4.25
CA VAL A 98 1.63 -8.50 5.62
C VAL A 98 1.52 -7.31 6.54
N SER A 99 0.67 -7.40 7.54
CA SER A 99 0.51 -6.33 8.53
C SER A 99 1.51 -6.53 9.67
N GLY A 100 2.23 -5.47 10.03
CA GLY A 100 3.06 -5.38 11.23
C GLY A 100 2.73 -4.13 12.03
N ASP A 101 3.42 -3.93 13.16
CA ASP A 101 3.20 -2.74 14.01
C ASP A 101 3.51 -1.43 13.27
N ASP A 102 4.58 -1.46 12.47
CA ASP A 102 5.13 -0.30 11.80
C ASP A 102 4.57 -0.08 10.39
N GLY A 103 3.71 -0.97 9.88
CA GLY A 103 3.24 -0.85 8.50
C GLY A 103 2.48 -2.02 7.88
N VAL A 104 2.04 -1.83 6.62
CA VAL A 104 1.67 -2.92 5.71
C VAL A 104 2.82 -3.15 4.75
N PHE A 105 3.47 -4.29 4.90
CA PHE A 105 4.56 -4.77 4.08
C PHE A 105 4.04 -5.46 2.82
N VAL A 106 4.69 -5.19 1.69
CA VAL A 106 4.33 -5.75 0.40
C VAL A 106 5.44 -6.69 -0.04
N PHE A 107 5.07 -7.89 -0.44
CA PHE A 107 5.99 -8.87 -1.02
C PHE A 107 5.46 -9.34 -2.36
N ILE A 108 6.39 -9.58 -3.29
CA ILE A 108 6.10 -10.30 -4.52
C ILE A 108 7.06 -11.47 -4.60
N ASN A 109 6.52 -12.69 -4.77
CA ASN A 109 7.32 -13.91 -4.81
C ASN A 109 8.28 -14.06 -3.60
N GLY A 110 7.89 -13.53 -2.43
CA GLY A 110 8.68 -13.55 -1.20
C GLY A 110 9.73 -12.44 -1.08
N GLU A 111 9.92 -11.61 -2.11
CA GLU A 111 10.84 -10.47 -2.06
C GLU A 111 10.13 -9.21 -1.54
N PRO A 112 10.69 -8.50 -0.54
CA PRO A 112 10.08 -7.29 0.00
C PRO A 112 10.18 -6.12 -0.98
N LEU A 113 9.10 -5.34 -1.04
CA LEU A 113 8.95 -4.09 -1.78
C LEU A 113 8.73 -2.91 -0.84
N PRO A 114 8.81 -1.65 -1.33
CA PRO A 114 8.50 -0.48 -0.55
C PRO A 114 7.11 -0.62 0.04
N TYR A 115 7.01 -0.29 1.32
CA TYR A 115 5.86 -0.61 2.13
C TYR A 115 5.19 0.65 2.67
N LEU A 116 3.94 0.52 3.11
CA LEU A 116 3.25 1.62 3.76
C LEU A 116 3.62 1.60 5.23
N GLY A 117 4.50 2.52 5.64
CA GLY A 117 4.92 2.71 7.02
C GLY A 117 4.06 3.74 7.75
N TRP A 118 3.95 3.60 9.07
CA TRP A 118 3.32 4.60 9.92
C TRP A 118 3.89 4.55 11.34
N ASP A 119 3.83 5.69 12.03
CA ASP A 119 4.10 5.82 13.45
C ASP A 119 2.98 6.59 14.15
N GLY A 120 2.83 6.36 15.47
CA GLY A 120 1.93 7.15 16.33
C GLY A 120 0.55 7.44 15.75
N GLU A 121 0.28 8.72 15.48
CA GLU A 121 -1.02 9.23 15.01
C GLU A 121 -1.18 9.24 13.47
N ALA A 122 -0.16 8.87 12.69
CA ALA A 122 -0.15 9.01 11.24
C ALA A 122 -1.37 8.38 10.54
N LEU A 123 -1.77 7.17 10.97
CA LEU A 123 -2.96 6.51 10.43
C LEU A 123 -4.27 7.22 10.76
N SER A 124 -4.35 7.91 11.90
CA SER A 124 -5.53 8.73 12.25
C SER A 124 -5.63 9.98 11.37
N ASN A 125 -4.49 10.47 10.88
CA ASN A 125 -4.42 11.61 9.97
C ASN A 125 -4.81 11.27 8.53
N LEU A 126 -4.93 9.99 8.14
CA LEU A 126 -5.40 9.59 6.80
C LEU A 126 -6.79 10.13 6.45
N ALA A 127 -7.65 10.34 7.45
CA ALA A 127 -8.99 10.90 7.25
C ALA A 127 -8.93 12.25 6.50
N ILE A 128 -7.90 13.06 6.78
CA ILE A 128 -7.66 14.35 6.12
C ILE A 128 -7.47 14.15 4.61
N VAL A 129 -6.69 13.15 4.19
CA VAL A 129 -6.37 12.89 2.77
C VAL A 129 -7.55 12.28 2.03
N THR A 130 -8.29 11.36 2.67
CA THR A 130 -9.44 10.70 2.04
C THR A 130 -10.54 11.67 1.63
N GLY A 131 -10.67 12.81 2.34
CA GLY A 131 -11.60 13.88 1.97
C GLY A 131 -11.15 14.75 0.78
N LEU A 132 -9.84 14.82 0.53
CA LEU A 132 -9.25 15.72 -0.49
C LEU A 132 -9.12 15.08 -1.88
N THR A 133 -8.85 13.79 -1.90
CA THR A 133 -8.28 13.14 -3.10
C THR A 133 -9.31 12.42 -3.94
N GLY A 134 -10.56 12.35 -3.48
CA GLY A 134 -11.63 11.60 -4.17
C GLY A 134 -11.23 10.17 -4.50
N LEU A 135 -10.30 9.58 -3.72
CA LEU A 135 -9.66 8.32 -4.07
C LEU A 135 -10.70 7.26 -4.35
N PRO A 136 -10.58 6.52 -5.47
CA PRO A 136 -11.36 5.31 -5.63
C PRO A 136 -11.08 4.45 -4.40
N TYR A 137 -12.15 4.02 -3.73
CA TYR A 137 -12.08 3.23 -2.48
C TYR A 137 -11.62 3.99 -1.21
N GLY A 138 -11.55 5.33 -1.18
CA GLY A 138 -11.18 6.09 0.04
C GLY A 138 -12.07 5.79 1.25
N GLN A 139 -13.36 5.51 1.04
CA GLN A 139 -14.26 5.04 2.09
C GLN A 139 -13.95 3.63 2.59
N LEU A 140 -13.45 2.75 1.72
CA LEU A 140 -13.00 1.42 2.10
C LEU A 140 -11.72 1.52 2.92
N ILE A 141 -10.74 2.33 2.47
CA ILE A 141 -9.50 2.60 3.21
C ILE A 141 -9.83 3.09 4.63
N THR A 142 -10.69 4.09 4.77
CA THR A 142 -11.11 4.62 6.08
C THR A 142 -11.74 3.55 6.98
N LYS A 143 -12.47 2.59 6.41
CA LYS A 143 -13.08 1.48 7.16
C LYS A 143 -12.10 0.36 7.49
N LEU A 144 -11.10 0.14 6.64
CA LEU A 144 -10.10 -0.91 6.80
C LEU A 144 -8.97 -0.49 7.74
N VAL A 145 -8.62 0.80 7.82
CA VAL A 145 -7.54 1.30 8.69
C VAL A 145 -7.68 0.79 10.14
N PRO A 146 -8.83 0.92 10.83
CA PRO A 146 -8.98 0.40 12.19
C PRO A 146 -8.91 -1.13 12.28
N ILE A 147 -9.18 -1.86 11.19
CA ILE A 147 -9.10 -3.32 11.15
C ILE A 147 -7.64 -3.73 10.99
N VAL A 148 -6.93 -3.17 10.02
CA VAL A 148 -5.49 -3.40 9.80
C VAL A 148 -4.70 -3.12 11.08
N GLN A 149 -4.98 -2.01 11.77
CA GLN A 149 -4.35 -1.66 13.05
C GLN A 149 -4.59 -2.67 14.18
N ARG A 150 -5.73 -3.36 14.19
CA ARG A 150 -6.16 -4.18 15.34
C ARG A 150 -6.04 -5.67 15.13
N THR A 151 -6.03 -6.12 13.88
CA THR A 151 -6.20 -7.55 13.57
C THR A 151 -5.00 -8.17 12.88
N GLY A 152 -4.02 -7.39 12.42
CA GLY A 152 -2.83 -7.91 11.76
C GLY A 152 -3.16 -8.83 10.58
N LEU A 153 -4.17 -8.47 9.78
CA LEU A 153 -4.71 -9.37 8.77
C LEU A 153 -3.77 -9.42 7.57
N ASP A 154 -3.23 -10.61 7.32
CA ASP A 154 -2.38 -10.87 6.16
C ASP A 154 -3.20 -11.39 4.98
N PHE A 155 -2.81 -10.97 3.78
CA PHE A 155 -3.39 -11.44 2.53
C PHE A 155 -2.28 -12.01 1.63
N ALA A 156 -2.56 -13.12 0.98
CA ALA A 156 -1.76 -13.65 -0.12
C ALA A 156 -2.67 -13.85 -1.33
N VAL A 157 -2.32 -13.25 -2.46
CA VAL A 157 -3.00 -13.45 -3.74
C VAL A 157 -2.08 -14.31 -4.60
N LYS A 158 -2.56 -15.48 -5.02
CA LYS A 158 -1.84 -16.43 -5.88
C LYS A 158 -2.34 -16.32 -7.32
N PHE A 159 -1.41 -16.34 -8.26
CA PHE A 159 -1.69 -16.32 -9.70
C PHE A 159 -1.31 -17.66 -10.35
N PRO A 160 -1.89 -17.98 -11.51
CA PRO A 160 -1.51 -19.18 -12.26
C PRO A 160 -0.04 -19.11 -12.69
N MET A 161 0.68 -20.20 -12.48
CA MET A 161 2.10 -20.29 -12.81
C MET A 161 2.35 -20.36 -14.31
N GLN A 162 3.52 -19.87 -14.73
CA GLN A 162 4.03 -20.16 -16.08
C GLN A 162 4.30 -21.67 -16.23
N ALA A 163 4.06 -22.20 -17.43
CA ALA A 163 4.36 -23.60 -17.72
C ALA A 163 5.84 -23.93 -17.48
N GLY A 164 6.11 -24.93 -16.63
CA GLY A 164 7.47 -25.36 -16.28
C GLY A 164 8.18 -24.49 -15.25
N ALA A 165 7.54 -23.42 -14.73
CA ALA A 165 8.08 -22.68 -13.60
C ALA A 165 8.10 -23.56 -12.34
N THR A 166 9.10 -23.35 -11.49
CA THR A 166 9.14 -23.95 -10.15
C THR A 166 8.25 -23.13 -9.23
N GLU A 167 7.49 -23.79 -8.35
CA GLU A 167 6.64 -23.11 -7.38
C GLU A 167 7.51 -22.30 -6.41
N ILE A 168 7.16 -21.01 -6.26
CA ILE A 168 7.77 -20.12 -5.27
C ILE A 168 6.88 -20.19 -4.02
N PRO A 169 7.45 -20.61 -2.86
CA PRO A 169 6.65 -20.76 -1.65
C PRO A 169 6.24 -19.39 -1.09
N LEU A 170 5.00 -19.32 -0.60
CA LEU A 170 4.55 -18.21 0.23
C LEU A 170 5.43 -18.07 1.48
N ARG A 171 5.53 -16.85 2.01
CA ARG A 171 6.19 -16.59 3.29
C ARG A 171 5.56 -17.43 4.41
N ASP A 172 6.36 -17.76 5.43
CA ASP A 172 5.83 -18.38 6.64
C ASP A 172 5.07 -17.31 7.46
N PRO A 173 3.73 -17.41 7.62
CA PRO A 173 2.95 -16.41 8.34
C PRO A 173 3.24 -16.43 9.86
N SER A 174 3.85 -17.49 10.38
CA SER A 174 4.25 -17.55 11.79
C SER A 174 5.49 -16.72 12.11
N VAL A 175 6.23 -16.29 11.09
CA VAL A 175 7.35 -15.36 11.23
C VAL A 175 6.76 -13.95 11.19
N PRO A 176 6.95 -13.10 12.22
CA PRO A 176 6.56 -11.71 12.16
C PRO A 176 7.30 -10.97 11.04
N VAL A 177 6.67 -9.94 10.49
CA VAL A 177 7.39 -8.97 9.66
C VAL A 177 7.88 -7.85 10.56
N GLU A 178 9.16 -7.51 10.43
CA GLU A 178 9.78 -6.41 11.16
C GLU A 178 10.14 -5.32 10.16
N ALA A 179 10.02 -4.06 10.57
CA ALA A 179 10.58 -2.96 9.80
C ALA A 179 12.08 -3.23 9.60
N PRO A 180 12.59 -3.18 8.35
CA PRO A 180 14.01 -3.37 8.12
C PRO A 180 14.81 -2.34 8.93
N GLU A 181 15.95 -2.75 9.47
CA GLU A 181 16.88 -1.83 10.11
C GLU A 181 17.25 -0.72 9.13
N MET A 182 16.92 0.51 9.51
CA MET A 182 17.24 1.71 8.76
C MET A 182 18.75 1.91 8.80
N ALA A 183 19.38 2.14 7.64
CA ALA A 183 20.81 2.37 7.57
C ALA A 183 21.18 3.62 8.39
N GLU A 184 22.41 3.66 8.92
CA GLU A 184 22.93 4.87 9.57
C GLU A 184 22.79 6.07 8.63
N GLU A 185 22.39 7.23 9.17
CA GLU A 185 22.20 8.46 8.39
C GLU A 185 23.47 8.80 7.59
N GLN A 186 23.46 8.49 6.31
CA GLN A 186 24.45 8.96 5.36
C GLN A 186 24.08 10.37 4.90
N PRO A 187 25.07 11.27 4.71
CA PRO A 187 24.78 12.60 4.19
C PRO A 187 24.20 12.48 2.78
N ALA A 188 23.02 13.08 2.57
CA ALA A 188 22.37 13.10 1.27
C ALA A 188 23.31 13.66 0.18
N THR A 189 23.37 12.99 -0.96
CA THR A 189 24.22 13.39 -2.10
C THR A 189 23.58 14.53 -2.90
N PHE A 190 22.26 14.69 -2.77
CA PHE A 190 21.49 15.78 -3.36
C PHE A 190 20.47 16.31 -2.36
N ILE A 191 20.53 17.62 -2.11
CA ILE A 191 19.62 18.33 -1.20
C ILE A 191 18.92 19.43 -2.00
N THR A 192 17.58 19.42 -2.03
CA THR A 192 16.79 20.48 -2.65
C THR A 192 15.58 20.84 -1.82
N ARG A 193 15.23 22.13 -1.82
CA ARG A 193 14.02 22.64 -1.16
C ARG A 193 13.24 23.50 -2.13
N ILE A 194 11.97 23.15 -2.35
CA ILE A 194 11.11 23.77 -3.33
C ILE A 194 9.83 24.22 -2.63
N ASP A 195 9.61 25.53 -2.61
CA ASP A 195 8.37 26.14 -2.15
C ASP A 195 7.48 26.49 -3.35
N VAL A 196 6.30 25.91 -3.40
CA VAL A 196 5.24 26.20 -4.38
C VAL A 196 4.08 26.89 -3.66
N LYS A 197 3.71 28.08 -4.13
CA LYS A 197 2.55 28.82 -3.60
C LYS A 197 1.44 28.84 -4.63
N TYR A 198 0.28 28.31 -4.28
CA TYR A 198 -0.92 28.42 -5.09
C TYR A 198 -1.66 29.73 -4.78
N ASP A 199 -2.15 30.39 -5.83
CA ASP A 199 -3.03 31.54 -5.70
C ASP A 199 -4.52 31.13 -5.62
N GLU A 200 -5.40 32.12 -5.46
CA GLU A 200 -6.86 31.94 -5.42
C GLU A 200 -7.47 31.31 -6.69
N ASN A 201 -6.72 31.29 -7.79
CA ASN A 201 -7.15 30.69 -9.05
C ASN A 201 -6.51 29.30 -9.28
N GLY A 202 -5.76 28.78 -8.31
CA GLY A 202 -5.06 27.51 -8.43
C GLY A 202 -3.77 27.57 -9.25
N VAL A 203 -3.21 28.76 -9.49
CA VAL A 203 -1.96 28.95 -10.24
C VAL A 203 -0.76 28.84 -9.29
N PRO A 204 0.16 27.88 -9.51
CA PRO A 204 1.35 27.75 -8.69
C PRO A 204 2.42 28.77 -9.08
N THR A 205 3.10 29.27 -8.06
CA THR A 205 4.26 30.16 -8.14
C THR A 205 5.44 29.54 -7.42
N MET A 206 6.59 29.48 -8.09
CA MET A 206 7.86 29.00 -7.54
C MET A 206 8.92 30.08 -7.71
N ALA A 207 9.65 30.42 -6.65
CA ALA A 207 10.68 31.47 -6.69
C ALA A 207 10.19 32.81 -7.29
N GLY A 208 8.89 33.13 -7.13
CA GLY A 208 8.27 34.34 -7.66
C GLY A 208 7.84 34.27 -9.13
N ILE A 209 7.98 33.12 -9.79
CA ILE A 209 7.59 32.91 -11.19
C ILE A 209 6.39 31.96 -11.22
N SER A 210 5.29 32.37 -11.86
CA SER A 210 4.10 31.51 -11.99
C SER A 210 4.27 30.47 -13.12
N SER A 211 3.49 29.39 -13.07
CA SER A 211 3.42 28.43 -14.17
C SER A 211 3.05 29.08 -15.50
N ARG A 212 2.24 30.14 -15.47
CA ARG A 212 1.82 30.90 -16.66
C ARG A 212 2.95 31.77 -17.21
N ASP A 213 3.73 32.41 -16.33
CA ASP A 213 4.91 33.17 -16.75
C ASP A 213 5.96 32.25 -17.39
N LEU A 214 6.14 31.03 -16.84
CA LEU A 214 7.01 30.02 -17.44
C LEU A 214 6.53 29.56 -18.82
N ALA A 215 5.21 29.37 -18.98
CA ALA A 215 4.62 29.02 -20.26
C ALA A 215 4.82 30.14 -21.31
N GLU A 216 4.64 31.40 -20.91
CA GLU A 216 4.80 32.55 -21.80
C GLU A 216 6.28 32.82 -22.14
N ALA A 217 7.17 32.79 -21.15
CA ALA A 217 8.57 33.17 -21.32
C ALA A 217 9.44 32.04 -21.90
N ALA A 218 9.17 30.79 -21.51
CA ALA A 218 10.01 29.64 -21.86
C ALA A 218 9.28 28.59 -22.72
N GLY A 219 7.98 28.77 -23.00
CA GLY A 219 7.16 27.76 -23.70
C GLY A 219 6.95 26.49 -22.88
N LEU A 220 7.24 26.52 -21.57
CA LEU A 220 7.15 25.36 -20.69
C LEU A 220 5.78 25.30 -20.00
N TYR A 221 4.95 24.36 -20.44
CA TYR A 221 3.64 24.13 -19.85
C TYR A 221 3.74 23.07 -18.77
N LEU A 222 3.43 23.44 -17.52
CA LEU A 222 3.38 22.52 -16.40
C LEU A 222 1.91 22.22 -16.07
N PRO A 223 1.44 20.97 -16.17
CA PRO A 223 0.06 20.59 -15.85
C PRO A 223 -0.15 20.48 -14.33
N VAL A 224 0.11 21.57 -13.60
CA VAL A 224 0.16 21.62 -12.13
C VAL A 224 -0.80 22.66 -11.54
N GLU A 225 -1.57 23.36 -12.38
CA GLU A 225 -2.65 24.25 -11.94
C GLU A 225 -3.78 23.43 -11.29
N LEU A 226 -4.28 23.89 -10.15
CA LEU A 226 -5.40 23.27 -9.46
C LEU A 226 -6.72 23.76 -10.06
N THR A 227 -7.68 22.85 -10.18
CA THR A 227 -9.03 23.25 -10.58
C THR A 227 -9.71 24.06 -9.46
N PRO A 228 -10.68 24.93 -9.77
CA PRO A 228 -11.46 25.62 -8.74
C PRO A 228 -12.16 24.67 -7.76
N GLU A 229 -12.60 23.50 -8.23
CA GLU A 229 -13.19 22.46 -7.39
C GLU A 229 -12.17 21.87 -6.40
N THR A 230 -10.99 21.51 -6.88
CA THR A 230 -9.90 21.02 -6.03
C THR A 230 -9.50 22.06 -4.99
N LEU A 231 -9.39 23.34 -5.38
CA LEU A 231 -9.07 24.42 -4.45
C LEU A 231 -10.16 24.59 -3.38
N ALA A 232 -11.43 24.50 -3.76
CA ALA A 232 -12.55 24.55 -2.82
C ALA A 232 -12.53 23.36 -1.84
N GLN A 233 -12.17 22.15 -2.31
CA GLN A 233 -12.03 20.97 -1.46
C GLN A 233 -10.88 21.11 -0.46
N ILE A 234 -9.72 21.61 -0.91
CA ILE A 234 -8.55 21.90 -0.07
C ILE A 234 -8.92 22.90 1.04
N LYS A 235 -9.59 24.01 0.67
CA LYS A 235 -10.09 25.00 1.64
C LYS A 235 -11.12 24.41 2.61
N ALA A 236 -12.08 23.63 2.10
CA ALA A 236 -13.12 23.01 2.93
C ALA A 236 -12.54 21.99 3.93
N ALA A 237 -11.44 21.33 3.58
CA ALA A 237 -10.71 20.44 4.46
C ALA A 237 -9.76 21.18 5.42
N GLY A 238 -9.67 22.51 5.34
CA GLY A 238 -8.79 23.33 6.18
C GLY A 238 -7.30 23.10 5.90
N VAL A 239 -6.94 22.71 4.68
CA VAL A 239 -5.57 22.42 4.28
C VAL A 239 -4.88 23.68 3.78
N ASN A 240 -3.82 24.07 4.49
CA ASN A 240 -3.06 25.30 4.26
C ASN A 240 -1.66 24.98 3.72
N GLU A 241 -1.15 23.81 4.12
CA GLU A 241 0.16 23.32 3.74
C GLU A 241 0.10 21.82 3.48
N MET A 242 0.78 21.41 2.42
CA MET A 242 1.22 20.04 2.23
C MET A 242 2.72 20.02 2.03
N ARG A 243 3.41 19.07 2.66
CA ARG A 243 4.86 18.90 2.50
C ARG A 243 5.16 17.46 2.18
N LEU A 244 5.98 17.26 1.15
CA LEU A 244 6.53 15.97 0.77
C LEU A 244 8.04 16.03 0.98
N VAL A 245 8.56 15.11 1.78
CA VAL A 245 9.99 15.01 2.08
C VAL A 245 10.45 13.61 1.67
N THR A 246 11.46 13.53 0.81
CA THR A 246 12.18 12.27 0.59
C THR A 246 13.40 12.22 1.50
N GLY A 247 13.75 11.03 1.97
CA GLY A 247 14.99 10.81 2.69
C GLY A 247 15.41 9.35 2.63
N ASN A 248 16.41 9.03 3.44
CA ASN A 248 17.15 7.77 3.47
C ASN A 248 16.34 6.53 3.84
N ASN A 249 15.03 6.66 4.00
CA ASN A 249 14.17 5.57 4.42
C ASN A 249 12.73 5.71 3.91
N GLY A 250 12.44 6.71 3.06
CA GLY A 250 11.08 6.89 2.60
C GLY A 250 10.71 8.21 1.95
N VAL A 251 9.44 8.24 1.50
CA VAL A 251 8.71 9.47 1.19
C VAL A 251 7.74 9.74 2.33
N PHE A 252 7.96 10.84 3.04
CA PHE A 252 7.12 11.34 4.10
C PHE A 252 6.21 12.44 3.56
N VAL A 253 4.93 12.36 3.90
CA VAL A 253 3.96 13.42 3.56
C VAL A 253 3.37 13.97 4.84
N THR A 254 3.27 15.28 4.94
CA THR A 254 2.56 15.96 6.03
C THR A 254 1.52 16.91 5.46
N VAL A 255 0.42 17.08 6.21
CA VAL A 255 -0.65 18.04 5.92
C VAL A 255 -0.80 18.93 7.14
N ASN A 256 -0.62 20.25 6.98
CA ASN A 256 -0.59 21.19 8.10
C ASN A 256 0.36 20.78 9.25
N GLY A 257 1.51 20.19 8.89
CA GLY A 257 2.48 19.67 9.86
C GLY A 257 2.11 18.34 10.52
N GLN A 258 0.94 17.76 10.21
CA GLN A 258 0.54 16.44 10.71
C GLN A 258 1.10 15.35 9.80
N PRO A 259 1.85 14.36 10.32
CA PRO A 259 2.38 13.27 9.52
C PRO A 259 1.26 12.37 9.01
N LEU A 260 1.42 11.90 7.78
CA LEU A 260 0.62 10.84 7.18
C LEU A 260 1.45 9.55 7.13
N PRO A 261 0.82 8.39 6.86
CA PRO A 261 1.55 7.20 6.52
C PRO A 261 2.49 7.48 5.34
N HIS A 262 3.67 6.91 5.41
CA HIS A 262 4.77 7.17 4.50
C HIS A 262 5.06 5.92 3.68
N ILE A 263 5.70 6.09 2.53
CA ILE A 263 6.26 4.95 1.81
C ILE A 263 7.66 4.74 2.36
N ALA A 264 7.94 3.56 2.90
CA ALA A 264 9.20 3.22 3.53
C ALA A 264 10.00 2.22 2.69
N TRP A 265 11.33 2.31 2.76
CA TRP A 265 12.25 1.39 2.10
C TRP A 265 13.63 1.43 2.77
N ASN A 266 14.52 0.55 2.32
CA ASN A 266 15.97 0.63 2.50
C ASN A 266 16.65 0.22 1.18
N ASP A 267 17.98 0.24 1.15
CA ASP A 267 18.79 -0.15 -0.02
C ASP A 267 18.40 -1.51 -0.62
N ALA A 268 18.20 -2.53 0.23
CA ALA A 268 17.85 -3.87 -0.22
C ALA A 268 16.47 -3.91 -0.89
N ILE A 269 15.49 -3.22 -0.29
CA ILE A 269 14.14 -3.08 -0.85
C ILE A 269 14.16 -2.32 -2.18
N LEU A 270 14.94 -1.25 -2.28
CA LEU A 270 15.07 -0.48 -3.53
C LEU A 270 15.72 -1.32 -4.64
N GLY A 271 16.72 -2.13 -4.29
CA GLY A 271 17.32 -3.12 -5.19
C GLY A 271 16.29 -4.12 -5.71
N ASN A 272 15.54 -4.76 -4.81
CA ASN A 272 14.47 -5.70 -5.17
C ASN A 272 13.41 -5.02 -6.06
N THR A 273 13.06 -3.76 -5.77
CA THR A 273 12.10 -2.99 -6.57
C THR A 273 12.59 -2.80 -7.99
N ALA A 274 13.88 -2.50 -8.18
CA ALA A 274 14.46 -2.31 -9.49
C ALA A 274 14.51 -3.62 -10.31
N ASP A 275 14.80 -4.74 -9.64
CA ASP A 275 14.76 -6.06 -10.26
C ASP A 275 13.33 -6.49 -10.61
N MET A 276 12.39 -6.28 -9.68
CA MET A 276 10.97 -6.52 -9.90
C MET A 276 10.41 -5.67 -11.05
N TYR A 277 10.80 -4.40 -11.15
CA TYR A 277 10.44 -3.54 -12.28
C TYR A 277 10.91 -4.13 -13.61
N GLY A 278 12.15 -4.63 -13.67
CA GLY A 278 12.70 -5.30 -14.84
C GLY A 278 11.99 -6.61 -15.18
N GLN A 279 11.62 -7.40 -14.18
CA GLN A 279 10.87 -8.65 -14.36
C GLN A 279 9.47 -8.40 -14.92
N ILE A 280 8.77 -7.42 -14.35
CA ILE A 280 7.38 -7.09 -14.70
C ILE A 280 7.31 -6.33 -16.04
N ASN A 281 8.37 -5.60 -16.41
CA ASN A 281 8.43 -4.79 -17.63
C ASN A 281 9.67 -5.14 -18.48
N PRO A 282 9.78 -6.39 -18.99
CA PRO A 282 11.02 -6.88 -19.62
C PRO A 282 11.42 -6.11 -20.89
N ASP A 283 10.47 -5.47 -21.56
CA ASP A 283 10.70 -4.67 -22.77
C ASP A 283 10.83 -3.17 -22.49
N SER A 284 10.82 -2.74 -21.22
CA SER A 284 10.88 -1.33 -20.88
C SER A 284 12.25 -0.73 -21.22
N PRO A 285 12.32 0.41 -21.94
CA PRO A 285 13.58 1.11 -22.16
C PRO A 285 14.14 1.72 -20.87
N TYR A 286 13.36 1.74 -19.78
CA TYR A 286 13.71 2.35 -18.51
C TYR A 286 14.30 1.37 -17.49
N ILE A 287 14.49 0.08 -17.82
CA ILE A 287 15.04 -0.89 -16.85
C ILE A 287 16.42 -0.44 -16.34
N ALA A 288 17.32 -0.05 -17.25
CA ALA A 288 18.65 0.44 -16.87
C ALA A 288 18.55 1.72 -16.03
N LEU A 289 17.57 2.58 -16.33
CA LEU A 289 17.31 3.79 -15.56
C LEU A 289 16.82 3.44 -14.15
N ALA A 290 15.84 2.54 -14.02
CA ALA A 290 15.31 2.11 -12.73
C ALA A 290 16.41 1.48 -11.86
N LYS A 291 17.25 0.61 -12.43
CA LYS A 291 18.40 0.01 -11.73
C LYS A 291 19.47 1.01 -11.30
N LEU A 292 19.61 2.10 -12.04
CA LEU A 292 20.54 3.17 -11.69
C LEU A 292 19.95 4.11 -10.62
N PHE A 293 18.69 4.50 -10.74
CA PHE A 293 18.10 5.58 -9.96
C PHE A 293 17.36 5.11 -8.70
N LEU A 294 16.74 3.93 -8.69
CA LEU A 294 15.99 3.48 -7.52
C LEU A 294 16.87 3.31 -6.29
N PRO A 295 18.06 2.68 -6.35
CA PRO A 295 18.95 2.59 -5.19
C PRO A 295 19.43 3.97 -4.70
N GLU A 296 19.52 4.96 -5.60
CA GLU A 296 19.95 6.30 -5.23
C GLU A 296 18.87 7.12 -4.52
N LEU A 297 17.61 6.66 -4.47
CA LEU A 297 16.54 7.35 -3.73
C LEU A 297 16.87 7.48 -2.23
N ASP A 298 17.65 6.54 -1.68
CA ASP A 298 18.13 6.58 -0.30
C ASP A 298 19.07 7.77 -0.03
N ASN A 299 19.66 8.33 -1.07
CA ASN A 299 20.62 9.43 -0.97
C ASN A 299 19.99 10.80 -1.27
N LEU A 300 18.68 10.88 -1.50
CA LEU A 300 17.97 12.11 -1.89
C LEU A 300 17.25 12.77 -0.70
N ASP A 301 17.57 14.03 -0.43
CA ASP A 301 16.83 14.91 0.47
C ASP A 301 16.09 15.96 -0.35
N ILE A 302 14.85 15.64 -0.74
CA ILE A 302 13.96 16.52 -1.50
C ILE A 302 12.86 16.97 -0.57
N ASP A 303 12.76 18.28 -0.34
CA ASP A 303 11.70 18.92 0.43
C ASP A 303 10.83 19.77 -0.49
N LEU A 304 9.65 19.26 -0.82
CA LEU A 304 8.63 19.98 -1.59
C LEU A 304 7.53 20.45 -0.66
N ARG A 305 7.36 21.77 -0.57
CA ARG A 305 6.31 22.41 0.23
C ARG A 305 5.31 23.11 -0.67
N LEU A 306 4.06 22.73 -0.55
CA LEU A 306 2.91 23.31 -1.23
C LEU A 306 2.13 24.17 -0.23
N LEU A 307 1.88 25.43 -0.58
CA LEU A 307 1.13 26.38 0.22
C LEU A 307 -0.15 26.77 -0.52
N PHE A 308 -1.28 26.69 0.18
CA PHE A 308 -2.60 26.95 -0.38
C PHE A 308 -3.23 28.23 0.20
N PRO A 309 -4.04 28.96 -0.60
CA PRO A 309 -4.78 30.11 -0.11
C PRO A 309 -5.85 29.71 0.89
N GLN A 310 -6.17 30.62 1.82
CA GLN A 310 -7.23 30.43 2.82
C GLN A 310 -8.62 30.75 2.25
#